data_AF-A0A0H4VFB8-F1
#
_entry.id   AF-A0A0H4VFB8-F1
#
_cell.length_a   1.000
_cell.length_b   1.000
_cell.length_c   1.000
_cell.angle_alpha   90.00
_cell.angle_beta   90.00
_cell.angle_gamma   90.00
#
_symmetry.space_group_name_H-M   'P 1'
#
loop_
_entity.id
_entity.type
_entity.pdbx_description
1 polymer ?
#
loop_
_entity_poly.entity_id
_entity_poly.type
_entity_poly.pdbx_seq_one_letter_code
_entity_poly.pdbx_strand_id
1 'polypeptide(L)'
;MMGQDETGAPEEAATPEMLAALAAPQVEQADSPEVFLSTLSETLSASDDVDVDLADILSDQLLTVTPHADAIANAKAAIVALAAKRAAPVEVQSDG
;
A
#
# COMPACT_ATOMS: atom_id res chain seq x y z
N MET A 1 46.07 -55.10 -5.03
CA MET A 1 44.75 -55.14 -5.68
C MET A 1 43.77 -54.55 -4.68
N MET A 2 43.06 -53.47 -5.07
CA MET A 2 41.88 -52.82 -4.43
C MET A 2 42.15 -52.16 -3.06
N GLY A 3 41.96 -50.87 -2.79
CA GLY A 3 41.09 -49.85 -3.40
C GLY A 3 39.69 -49.91 -2.79
N GLN A 4 39.40 -49.08 -1.77
CA GLN A 4 38.09 -48.79 -1.14
C GLN A 4 38.34 -47.93 0.11
N ASP A 5 37.60 -46.90 0.48
CA ASP A 5 36.71 -45.98 -0.21
C ASP A 5 36.50 -44.82 0.78
N GLU A 6 36.32 -43.62 0.25
CA GLU A 6 36.05 -42.41 1.00
C GLU A 6 34.77 -42.56 1.83
N THR A 7 34.78 -42.10 3.08
CA THR A 7 33.54 -41.87 3.84
C THR A 7 33.61 -40.48 4.44
N GLY A 8 33.39 -39.49 3.58
CA GLY A 8 33.08 -38.13 3.99
C GLY A 8 31.78 -38.11 4.79
N ALA A 9 31.81 -37.45 5.94
CA ALA A 9 30.65 -37.12 6.74
C ALA A 9 30.82 -35.69 7.27
N PRO A 10 29.73 -34.96 7.49
CA PRO A 10 28.52 -34.82 6.69
C PRO A 10 28.42 -33.38 6.16
N GLU A 11 27.79 -33.18 5.00
CA GLU A 11 27.21 -31.87 4.70
C GLU A 11 26.23 -31.54 5.82
N GLU A 12 26.37 -30.36 6.43
CA GLU A 12 25.28 -29.73 7.19
C GLU A 12 24.13 -29.43 6.22
N ALA A 13 23.42 -30.48 5.82
CA ALA A 13 22.14 -30.34 5.17
C ALA A 13 21.21 -29.73 6.20
N ALA A 14 20.83 -28.46 5.99
CA ALA A 14 19.85 -27.76 6.79
C ALA A 14 18.70 -28.73 7.12
N THR A 15 18.44 -28.94 8.41
CA THR A 15 17.47 -29.95 8.81
C THR A 15 16.10 -29.58 8.25
N PRO A 16 15.22 -30.56 7.99
CA PRO A 16 13.87 -30.28 7.52
C PRO A 16 13.13 -29.25 8.38
N GLU A 17 13.44 -29.18 9.69
CA GLU A 17 12.90 -28.17 10.60
C GLU A 17 13.43 -26.75 10.33
N MET A 18 14.70 -26.58 9.96
CA MET A 18 15.25 -25.28 9.57
C MET A 18 14.69 -24.79 8.24
N LEU A 19 14.48 -25.72 7.29
CA LEU A 19 13.81 -25.41 6.02
C LEU A 19 12.32 -25.11 6.22
N ALA A 20 11.66 -25.79 7.16
CA ALA A 20 10.27 -25.51 7.54
C ALA A 20 10.13 -24.14 8.24
N ALA A 21 11.11 -23.71 9.03
CA ALA A 21 11.11 -22.39 9.65
C ALA A 21 11.28 -21.25 8.62
N LEU A 22 11.98 -21.50 7.51
CA LEU A 22 12.08 -20.58 6.36
C LEU A 22 10.83 -20.62 5.46
N ALA A 23 10.07 -21.72 5.49
CA ALA A 23 8.82 -21.90 4.74
C ALA A 23 7.57 -21.51 5.54
N ALA A 24 7.69 -21.27 6.84
CA ALA A 24 6.64 -20.63 7.61
C ALA A 24 6.44 -19.24 6.98
N PRO A 25 5.24 -18.92 6.46
CA PRO A 25 4.96 -17.56 6.05
C PRO A 25 5.29 -16.70 7.27
N GLN A 26 6.24 -15.79 7.11
CA GLN A 26 6.40 -14.73 8.08
C GLN A 26 5.04 -14.08 8.08
N VAL A 27 4.28 -14.32 9.13
CA VAL A 27 3.04 -13.61 9.38
C VAL A 27 3.56 -12.23 9.73
N GLU A 28 3.90 -11.43 8.70
CA GLU A 28 3.67 -10.00 8.72
C GLU A 28 2.28 -9.91 9.33
N GLN A 29 2.28 -9.48 10.58
CA GLN A 29 1.13 -9.33 11.43
C GLN A 29 0.00 -8.86 10.53
N ALA A 30 -0.93 -9.77 10.21
CA ALA A 30 -1.82 -9.55 9.08
C ALA A 30 -2.63 -8.32 9.40
N ASP A 31 -2.23 -7.17 8.83
CA ASP A 31 -2.88 -5.92 9.08
C ASP A 31 -4.32 -6.11 8.63
N SER A 32 -5.24 -5.87 9.57
CA SER A 32 -6.66 -5.92 9.22
C SER A 32 -6.88 -5.01 8.00
N PRO A 33 -7.85 -5.32 7.12
CA PRO A 33 -8.14 -4.47 5.97
C PRO A 33 -8.30 -2.99 6.35
N GLU A 34 -8.86 -2.70 7.54
CA GLU A 34 -8.96 -1.36 8.12
C GLU A 34 -7.58 -0.70 8.29
N VAL A 35 -6.64 -1.40 8.95
CA VAL A 35 -5.29 -0.89 9.22
C VAL A 35 -4.52 -0.68 7.91
N PHE A 36 -4.66 -1.60 6.95
CA PHE A 36 -4.04 -1.45 5.64
C PHE A 36 -4.56 -0.21 4.91
N LEU A 37 -5.89 -0.01 4.86
CA LEU A 37 -6.50 1.13 4.15
C LEU A 37 -6.22 2.47 4.84
N SER A 38 -6.17 2.50 6.18
CA SER A 38 -5.75 3.68 6.94
C SER A 38 -4.29 4.04 6.66
N THR A 39 -3.40 3.05 6.71
CA THR A 39 -1.97 3.25 6.44
C THR A 39 -1.74 3.73 5.01
N LEU A 40 -2.48 3.17 4.05
CA LEU A 40 -2.42 3.59 2.65
C LEU A 40 -2.87 5.05 2.49
N SER A 41 -3.98 5.44 3.12
CA SER A 41 -4.50 6.80 3.12
C SER A 41 -3.49 7.81 3.68
N GLU A 42 -2.89 7.49 4.83
CA GLU A 42 -1.85 8.30 5.45
C GLU A 42 -0.61 8.41 4.58
N THR A 43 -0.17 7.31 3.98
CA THR A 43 1.01 7.27 3.10
C THR A 43 0.81 8.11 1.85
N LEU A 44 -0.37 8.04 1.23
CA LEU A 44 -0.71 8.86 0.06
C LEU A 44 -0.71 10.35 0.41
N SER A 45 -1.29 10.72 1.55
CA SER A 45 -1.39 12.13 1.98
C SER A 45 -0.04 12.72 2.41
N ALA A 46 0.88 11.87 2.90
CA ALA A 46 2.23 12.28 3.30
C ALA A 46 3.25 12.28 2.15
N SER A 47 2.88 11.80 0.96
CA SER A 47 3.79 11.73 -0.18
C SER A 47 3.89 13.07 -0.90
N ASP A 48 5.10 13.61 -1.04
CA ASP A 48 5.36 14.94 -1.62
C ASP A 48 4.89 15.09 -3.08
N ASP A 49 4.88 14.00 -3.85
CA ASP A 49 4.46 13.97 -5.26
C ASP A 49 2.95 13.72 -5.43
N VAL A 50 2.22 13.54 -4.34
CA VAL A 50 0.77 13.27 -4.35
C VAL A 50 0.01 14.54 -4.02
N ASP A 51 -1.05 14.76 -4.78
CA ASP A 51 -1.97 15.85 -4.53
C ASP A 51 -2.80 15.58 -3.27
N VAL A 52 -2.59 16.36 -2.21
CA VAL A 52 -3.21 16.16 -0.89
C VAL A 52 -4.74 16.17 -0.98
N ASP A 53 -5.33 17.16 -1.66
CA ASP A 53 -6.79 17.25 -1.79
C ASP A 53 -7.36 16.03 -2.55
N LEU A 54 -6.60 15.47 -3.50
CA LEU A 54 -7.00 14.25 -4.21
C LEU A 54 -6.86 13.01 -3.32
N ALA A 55 -5.78 12.90 -2.54
CA ALA A 55 -5.58 11.81 -1.59
C ALA A 55 -6.73 11.76 -0.57
N ASP A 56 -7.13 12.91 -0.02
CA ASP A 56 -8.25 13.05 0.92
C ASP A 56 -9.57 12.52 0.31
N ILE A 57 -9.85 12.84 -0.96
CA ILE A 57 -11.04 12.33 -1.66
C ILE A 57 -11.02 10.80 -1.75
N LEU A 58 -9.86 10.20 -2.04
CA LEU A 58 -9.73 8.75 -2.13
C LEU A 58 -9.92 8.10 -0.76
N SER A 59 -9.34 8.69 0.29
CA SER A 59 -9.48 8.25 1.67
C SER A 59 -10.93 8.23 2.14
N ASP A 60 -11.67 9.31 1.92
CA ASP A 60 -13.06 9.43 2.36
C ASP A 60 -14.02 8.51 1.59
N GLN A 61 -13.80 8.35 0.28
CA GLN A 61 -14.79 7.72 -0.60
C GLN A 61 -14.48 6.26 -0.90
N LEU A 62 -13.19 5.88 -1.03
CA LEU A 62 -12.78 4.61 -1.61
C LEU A 62 -11.94 3.75 -0.67
N LEU A 63 -11.07 4.34 0.14
CA LEU A 63 -10.16 3.61 1.03
C LEU A 63 -10.79 3.34 2.39
N THR A 64 -12.00 2.77 2.37
CA THR A 64 -12.72 2.35 3.59
C THR A 64 -13.13 0.89 3.46
N VAL A 65 -13.28 0.19 4.57
CA VAL A 65 -13.70 -1.23 4.57
C VAL A 65 -15.12 -1.45 4.07
N THR A 66 -15.95 -0.40 4.09
CA THR A 66 -17.36 -0.42 3.71
C THR A 66 -17.69 0.82 2.90
N PRO A 67 -17.20 0.92 1.65
CA PRO A 67 -17.50 2.05 0.80
C PRO A 67 -18.99 2.10 0.49
N HIS A 68 -19.52 3.31 0.33
CA HIS A 68 -20.90 3.51 -0.10
C HIS A 68 -21.15 2.87 -1.48
N ALA A 69 -22.39 2.45 -1.77
CA ALA A 69 -22.73 1.87 -3.08
C ALA A 69 -22.38 2.83 -4.24
N ASP A 70 -22.52 4.13 -4.00
CA ASP A 70 -22.19 5.21 -4.94
C ASP A 70 -20.78 5.80 -4.75
N ALA A 71 -19.89 5.12 -4.03
CA ALA A 71 -18.55 5.61 -3.71
C ALA A 71 -17.78 6.14 -4.94
N ILE A 72 -17.85 5.44 -6.06
CA ILE A 72 -17.21 5.87 -7.32
C ILE A 72 -17.86 7.15 -7.87
N ALA A 73 -19.18 7.25 -7.83
CA ALA A 73 -19.89 8.44 -8.29
C ALA A 73 -19.56 9.65 -7.40
N ASN A 74 -19.50 9.45 -6.08
CA ASN A 74 -19.13 10.48 -5.11
C ASN A 74 -17.68 10.95 -5.30
N ALA A 75 -16.73 10.02 -5.40
CA ALA A 75 -15.32 10.34 -5.66
C ALA A 75 -15.17 11.14 -6.96
N LYS A 76 -15.83 10.71 -8.04
CA LYS A 76 -15.81 11.44 -9.31
C LYS A 76 -16.39 12.85 -9.17
N ALA A 77 -17.53 13.01 -8.49
CA ALA A 77 -18.14 14.31 -8.28
C ALA A 77 -17.21 15.24 -7.48
N ALA A 78 -16.56 14.72 -6.44
CA ALA A 78 -15.59 15.47 -5.63
C ALA A 78 -14.36 15.88 -6.45
N ILE A 79 -13.80 15.00 -7.28
CA ILE A 79 -12.66 15.30 -8.16
C ILE A 79 -13.03 16.38 -9.18
N VAL A 80 -14.23 16.31 -9.77
CA VAL A 80 -14.71 17.34 -10.71
C VAL A 80 -14.87 18.68 -10.00
N ALA A 81 -15.39 18.69 -8.77
CA ALA A 81 -15.50 19.91 -7.97
C ALA A 81 -14.12 20.49 -7.62
N LEU A 82 -13.14 19.65 -7.26
CA LEU A 82 -11.76 20.05 -7.01
C LEU A 82 -11.12 20.67 -8.26
N ALA A 83 -11.27 20.03 -9.42
CA ALA A 83 -10.78 20.53 -10.69
C ALA A 83 -11.42 21.88 -11.04
N ALA A 84 -12.73 22.03 -10.85
CA ALA A 84 -13.44 23.29 -11.08
C ALA A 84 -12.94 24.41 -10.15
N LYS A 85 -12.72 24.10 -8.86
CA LYS A 85 -12.16 25.04 -7.88
C LYS A 85 -10.76 25.52 -8.30
N ARG A 86 -9.92 24.61 -8.81
CA ARG A 86 -8.54 24.93 -9.25
C ARG A 86 -8.48 25.65 -10.59
N ALA A 87 -9.44 25.40 -11.47
CA ALA A 87 -9.57 26.09 -12.74
C ALA A 87 -10.21 27.48 -12.62
N ALA A 88 -10.76 27.82 -11.44
CA ALA A 88 -11.38 29.13 -11.23
C ALA A 88 -10.33 30.24 -11.37
N PRO A 89 -10.62 31.31 -12.12
CA PRO A 89 -9.70 32.42 -12.27
C PRO A 89 -9.46 33.08 -10.90
N VAL A 90 -8.20 33.27 -10.54
CA VAL A 90 -7.82 34.13 -9.42
C VAL A 90 -8.10 35.55 -9.88
N GLU A 91 -9.05 36.24 -9.25
CA GLU A 91 -9.23 37.67 -9.47
C GLU A 91 -7.95 38.37 -9.02
N VAL A 92 -7.08 38.67 -9.98
CA VAL A 92 -5.94 39.57 -9.76
C VAL A 92 -6.58 40.94 -9.52
N GLN A 93 -6.69 41.34 -8.26
CA GLN A 93 -6.92 42.73 -7.92
C GLN A 93 -5.72 43.53 -8.43
N SER A 94 -5.85 44.01 -9.67
CA SER A 94 -5.03 45.09 -10.21
C SER A 94 -5.39 46.35 -9.43
N ASP A 95 -4.67 46.60 -8.35
CA ASP A 95 -4.67 47.91 -7.70
C ASP A 95 -4.06 48.90 -8.71
N GLY A 96 -4.87 49.88 -9.11
CA GLY A 96 -4.59 50.82 -10.21
C GLY A 96 -3.68 51.97 -9.85
#